data_AF-A0A847D6Y5-F1
#
_entry.id   AF-A0A847D6Y5-F1
#
_cell.length_a   1.000
_cell.length_b   1.000
_cell.length_c   1.000
_cell.angle_alpha   90.00
_cell.angle_beta   90.00
_cell.angle_gamma   90.00
#
_symmetry.space_group_name_H-M   'P 1'
#
loop_
_entity.id
_entity.type
_entity.pdbx_description
1 polymer ?
#
loop_
_entity_poly.entity_id
_entity_poly.type
_entity_poly.pdbx_seq_one_letter_code
_entity_poly.pdbx_strand_id
1 'polypeptide(L)'
;MKQAKALTISYLTPVSFASLNGSDKEADNISSIKKISIGTEEYPYVSSQAVRRALRNQLEVLGWDLSKEVLATINKGAGTTEQKPDKYIDDDLFGYMGTETGETAGKGKATKRTSVVRVCSLISLDPY
;
A
#
# COMPACT_ATOMS: atom_id res chain seq x y z
N MET A 1 26.46 13.75 -18.74
CA MET A 1 25.11 13.79 -18.12
C MET A 1 25.24 13.38 -16.66
N LYS A 2 24.72 14.15 -15.69
CA LYS A 2 24.64 13.70 -14.30
C LYS A 2 23.60 12.57 -14.23
N GLN A 3 24.00 11.37 -13.80
CA GLN A 3 23.05 10.29 -13.53
C GLN A 3 22.25 10.66 -12.28
N ALA A 4 20.95 10.90 -12.44
CA ALA A 4 20.05 11.07 -11.31
C ALA A 4 19.97 9.76 -10.53
N LYS A 5 20.15 9.83 -9.19
CA LYS A 5 20.14 8.65 -8.30
C LYS A 5 18.76 8.35 -7.72
N ALA A 6 17.83 9.31 -7.77
CA ALA A 6 16.48 9.20 -7.23
C ALA A 6 15.54 10.18 -7.94
N LEU A 7 14.24 9.87 -7.90
CA LEU A 7 13.15 10.72 -8.37
C LEU A 7 12.16 10.93 -7.21
N THR A 8 11.76 12.17 -6.97
CA THR A 8 10.72 12.51 -6.00
C THR A 8 9.62 13.28 -6.73
N ILE A 9 8.38 12.85 -6.53
CA ILE A 9 7.19 13.45 -7.15
C ILE A 9 6.24 13.86 -6.04
N SER A 10 5.84 15.12 -6.06
CA SER A 10 4.73 15.64 -5.24
C SER A 10 3.62 16.07 -6.20
N TYR A 11 2.41 15.64 -5.93
CA TYR A 11 1.27 15.92 -6.79
C TYR A 11 0.04 16.27 -5.94
N LEU A 12 -0.84 17.07 -6.51
CA LEU A 12 -2.17 17.35 -6.00
C LEU A 12 -3.18 16.69 -6.94
N THR A 13 -4.18 16.04 -6.38
CA THR A 13 -5.28 15.46 -7.17
C THR A 13 -6.60 16.06 -6.70
N PRO A 14 -7.47 16.51 -7.63
CA PRO A 14 -8.83 16.86 -7.25
C PRO A 14 -9.55 15.59 -6.80
N VAL A 15 -10.47 15.76 -5.86
CA VAL A 15 -11.36 14.69 -5.42
C VAL A 15 -12.77 15.24 -5.38
N SER A 16 -13.71 14.52 -5.98
CA SER A 16 -15.14 14.78 -5.83
C SER A 16 -15.72 14.04 -4.62
N PHE A 17 -16.99 14.31 -4.26
CA PHE A 17 -17.74 13.78 -3.11
C PHE A 17 -17.80 12.23 -2.94
N ALA A 18 -17.09 11.46 -3.77
CA ALA A 18 -16.96 10.01 -3.63
C ALA A 18 -16.09 9.61 -2.42
N SER A 19 -16.28 8.39 -1.93
CA SER A 19 -15.50 7.83 -0.81
C SER A 19 -14.04 7.58 -1.23
N LEU A 20 -13.18 8.53 -0.89
CA LEU A 20 -11.73 8.52 -1.13
C LEU A 20 -11.00 7.30 -0.57
N ASN A 21 -11.46 6.85 0.60
CA ASN A 21 -10.88 5.78 1.39
C ASN A 21 -11.89 5.44 2.50
N GLY A 22 -12.81 4.53 2.21
CA GLY A 22 -13.86 4.15 3.15
C GLY A 22 -13.27 3.61 4.46
N SER A 23 -13.81 4.08 5.57
CA SER A 23 -13.67 3.38 6.85
C SER A 23 -14.49 2.09 6.86
N ASP A 24 -14.25 1.25 7.87
CA ASP A 24 -15.20 0.19 8.21
C ASP A 24 -16.59 0.81 8.46
N LYS A 25 -17.64 0.07 8.10
CA LYS A 25 -19.03 0.53 8.21
C LYS A 25 -19.35 0.89 9.66
N GLU A 26 -19.70 2.15 9.91
CA GLU A 26 -20.25 2.54 11.22
C GLU A 26 -21.75 2.23 11.31
N ALA A 27 -22.45 2.28 10.17
CA ALA A 27 -23.86 1.87 10.02
C ALA A 27 -24.13 1.48 8.55
N ASP A 28 -25.21 0.72 8.31
CA ASP A 28 -25.40 -0.19 7.16
C ASP A 28 -25.18 0.40 5.75
N ASN A 29 -25.25 1.74 5.58
CA ASN A 29 -25.04 2.44 4.30
C ASN A 29 -24.23 3.75 4.37
N ILE A 30 -23.55 4.07 5.48
CA ILE A 30 -22.69 5.26 5.57
C ILE A 30 -21.23 4.83 5.51
N SER A 31 -20.53 5.21 4.44
CA SER A 31 -19.07 5.10 4.35
C SER A 31 -18.47 6.41 4.83
N SER A 32 -17.94 6.44 6.05
CA SER A 32 -17.18 7.58 6.53
C SER A 32 -15.85 7.69 5.81
N ILE A 33 -15.48 8.93 5.47
CA ILE A 33 -14.15 9.25 4.95
C ILE A 33 -13.16 9.17 6.11
N LYS A 34 -12.05 8.45 5.91
CA LYS A 34 -10.96 8.43 6.90
C LYS A 34 -10.34 9.82 7.05
N LYS A 35 -10.14 10.24 8.30
CA LYS A 35 -9.57 11.53 8.68
C LYS A 35 -8.34 11.34 9.56
N ILE A 36 -7.47 12.34 9.59
CA ILE A 36 -6.42 12.50 10.58
C ILE A 36 -6.63 13.81 11.34
N SER A 37 -6.35 13.82 12.63
CA SER A 37 -6.43 15.05 13.44
C SER A 37 -5.09 15.77 13.46
N ILE A 38 -5.10 17.07 13.18
CA ILE A 38 -3.93 17.95 13.28
C ILE A 38 -4.35 19.15 14.14
N GLY A 39 -3.91 19.17 15.39
CA GLY A 39 -4.40 20.15 16.37
C GLY A 39 -5.86 19.91 16.69
N THR A 40 -6.70 20.94 16.49
CA THR A 40 -8.16 20.88 16.70
C THR A 40 -8.93 20.54 15.42
N GLU A 41 -8.25 20.48 14.28
CA GLU A 41 -8.85 20.30 12.97
C GLU A 41 -8.70 18.85 12.48
N GLU A 42 -9.63 18.40 11.64
CA GLU A 42 -9.58 17.09 11.00
C GLU A 42 -9.38 17.25 9.49
N TYR A 43 -8.59 16.37 8.88
CA TYR A 43 -8.27 16.43 7.46
C TYR A 43 -8.59 15.09 6.80
N PRO A 44 -9.30 15.08 5.66
CA PRO A 44 -9.47 13.88 4.84
C PRO A 44 -8.12 13.27 4.46
N TYR A 45 -8.05 11.94 4.53
CA TYR A 45 -6.80 11.20 4.41
C TYR A 45 -6.95 9.92 3.58
N VAL A 46 -6.04 9.72 2.64
CA VAL A 46 -5.86 8.44 1.93
C VAL A 46 -4.59 7.77 2.40
N SER A 47 -4.70 6.53 2.87
CA SER A 47 -3.56 5.82 3.41
C SER A 47 -2.48 5.56 2.38
N SER A 48 -1.23 5.59 2.81
CA SER A 48 -0.09 5.20 1.96
C SER A 48 -0.24 3.77 1.41
N GLN A 49 -0.93 2.88 2.13
CA GLN A 49 -1.28 1.54 1.65
C GLN A 49 -2.29 1.58 0.50
N ALA A 50 -3.33 2.42 0.58
CA ALA A 50 -4.29 2.60 -0.50
C ALA A 50 -3.63 3.21 -1.74
N VAL A 51 -2.78 4.24 -1.57
CA VAL A 51 -1.99 4.83 -2.67
C VAL A 51 -1.07 3.78 -3.30
N ARG A 52 -0.38 2.98 -2.49
CA ARG A 52 0.47 1.87 -2.98
C ARG A 52 -0.35 0.87 -3.81
N ARG A 53 -1.54 0.48 -3.33
CA ARG A 53 -2.41 -0.45 -4.06
C ARG A 53 -2.88 0.16 -5.38
N ALA A 54 -3.28 1.42 -5.40
CA ALA A 54 -3.71 2.10 -6.61
C ALA A 54 -2.59 2.15 -7.67
N LEU A 55 -1.35 2.47 -7.26
CA LEU A 55 -0.19 2.42 -8.16
C LEU A 55 0.10 1.01 -8.68
N ARG A 56 -0.04 -0.01 -7.84
CA ARG A 56 0.09 -1.41 -8.26
C ARG A 56 -0.97 -1.77 -9.31
N ASN A 57 -2.24 -1.44 -9.07
CA ASN A 57 -3.32 -1.69 -10.03
C ASN A 57 -3.07 -0.97 -11.36
N GLN A 58 -2.43 0.21 -11.34
CA GLN A 58 -2.09 0.91 -12.58
C GLN A 58 -1.04 0.16 -13.41
N LEU A 59 -0.16 -0.64 -12.79
CA LEU A 59 0.75 -1.52 -13.53
C LEU A 59 -0.02 -2.60 -14.30
N GLU A 60 -1.07 -3.17 -13.73
CA GLU A 60 -1.97 -4.11 -14.43
C GLU A 60 -2.66 -3.44 -15.62
N VAL A 61 -3.18 -2.21 -15.43
CA VAL A 61 -3.78 -1.42 -16.52
C VAL A 61 -2.78 -1.14 -17.66
N LEU A 62 -1.50 -0.98 -17.32
CA LEU A 62 -0.42 -0.82 -18.30
C LEU A 62 0.02 -2.14 -18.94
N GLY A 63 -0.60 -3.27 -18.60
CA GLY A 63 -0.36 -4.59 -19.19
C GLY A 63 0.71 -5.43 -18.50
N TRP A 64 1.13 -5.07 -17.28
CA TRP A 64 2.08 -5.87 -16.51
C TRP A 64 1.37 -7.03 -15.80
N ASP A 65 1.99 -8.21 -15.83
CA ASP A 65 1.58 -9.34 -14.99
C ASP A 65 2.02 -9.08 -13.53
N LEU A 66 1.08 -9.19 -12.60
CA LEU A 66 1.29 -8.85 -11.20
C LEU A 66 1.41 -10.10 -10.33
N SER A 67 2.21 -9.98 -9.28
CA SER A 67 2.37 -11.03 -8.29
C SER A 67 1.04 -11.31 -7.58
N LYS A 68 0.62 -12.57 -7.55
CA LYS A 68 -0.64 -12.97 -6.92
C LYS A 68 -0.57 -12.83 -5.40
N GLU A 69 -1.72 -12.60 -4.79
CA GLU A 69 -1.85 -12.65 -3.34
C GLU A 69 -1.70 -14.10 -2.84
N VAL A 70 -0.79 -14.29 -1.90
CA VAL A 70 -0.51 -15.54 -1.21
C VAL A 70 -0.97 -15.39 0.23
N LEU A 71 -1.90 -16.24 0.65
CA LEU A 71 -2.38 -16.26 2.03
C LEU A 71 -1.25 -16.63 2.99
N ALA A 72 -1.28 -16.05 4.19
CA ALA A 72 -0.32 -16.40 5.21
C ALA A 72 -0.47 -17.88 5.62
N THR A 73 0.67 -18.56 5.74
CA THR A 73 0.74 -19.93 6.25
C THR A 73 0.63 -19.99 7.78
N ILE A 74 0.76 -18.84 8.45
CA ILE A 74 0.69 -18.68 9.91
C ILE A 74 -0.69 -18.14 10.29
N ASN A 75 -1.28 -18.69 11.35
CA ASN A 75 -2.55 -18.21 11.89
C ASN A 75 -2.42 -16.72 12.32
N LYS A 76 -3.31 -15.86 11.80
CA LYS A 76 -3.24 -14.37 11.90
C LYS A 76 -2.03 -13.70 11.23
N GLY A 77 -1.29 -14.40 10.37
CA GLY A 77 -0.26 -13.78 9.55
C GLY A 77 -0.86 -12.87 8.47
N ALA A 78 -0.13 -11.81 8.11
CA ALA A 78 -0.51 -10.98 6.98
C ALA A 78 -0.24 -11.73 5.67
N GLY A 79 -1.22 -11.75 4.76
CA GLY A 79 -1.00 -12.21 3.40
C GLY A 79 0.14 -11.44 2.73
N THR A 80 0.82 -12.10 1.80
CA THR A 80 1.96 -11.57 1.07
C THR A 80 1.77 -11.81 -0.43
N THR A 81 2.80 -11.55 -1.23
CA THR A 81 2.79 -11.79 -2.68
C THR A 81 3.53 -13.09 -3.02
N GLU A 82 3.74 -13.42 -4.30
CA GLU A 82 4.57 -14.58 -4.68
C GLU A 82 6.06 -14.41 -4.37
N GLN A 83 6.51 -13.20 -3.99
CA GLN A 83 7.88 -12.90 -3.58
C GLN A 83 8.93 -13.17 -4.68
N LYS A 84 8.57 -12.94 -5.95
CA LYS A 84 9.44 -13.16 -7.12
C LYS A 84 9.73 -11.85 -7.85
N PRO A 85 10.62 -11.00 -7.30
CA PRO A 85 10.91 -9.67 -7.86
C PRO A 85 11.64 -9.72 -9.22
N ASP A 86 12.23 -10.86 -9.57
CA ASP A 86 12.80 -11.13 -10.88
C ASP A 86 11.74 -11.35 -11.96
N LYS A 87 10.54 -11.78 -11.57
CA LYS A 87 9.41 -12.08 -12.46
C LYS A 87 8.33 -11.00 -12.45
N TYR A 88 8.01 -10.49 -11.26
CA TYR A 88 6.88 -9.58 -11.05
C TYR A 88 7.36 -8.18 -10.67
N ILE A 89 7.02 -7.20 -11.51
CA ILE A 89 7.46 -5.80 -11.36
C ILE A 89 6.94 -5.16 -10.07
N ASP A 90 5.77 -5.56 -9.59
CA ASP A 90 5.19 -5.02 -8.38
C ASP A 90 5.88 -5.53 -7.11
N ASP A 91 6.37 -6.77 -7.11
CA ASP A 91 7.27 -7.28 -6.07
C ASP A 91 8.62 -6.56 -6.09
N ASP A 92 9.14 -6.26 -7.28
CA ASP A 92 10.39 -5.50 -7.43
C ASP A 92 10.26 -4.06 -6.87
N LEU A 93 9.26 -3.33 -7.34
CA LEU A 93 9.07 -1.91 -7.04
C LEU A 93 8.54 -1.65 -5.62
N PHE A 94 7.54 -2.43 -5.18
CA PHE A 94 6.84 -2.18 -3.90
C PHE A 94 7.34 -3.06 -2.76
N GLY A 95 8.17 -4.07 -3.05
CA GLY A 95 8.70 -4.99 -2.07
C GLY A 95 7.63 -5.87 -1.42
N TYR A 96 8.09 -6.69 -0.50
CA TYR A 96 7.27 -7.68 0.20
C TYR A 96 7.93 -8.09 1.52
N MET A 97 7.14 -8.68 2.39
CA MET A 97 7.60 -9.36 3.60
C MET A 97 6.85 -10.68 3.68
N GLY A 98 7.58 -11.79 3.57
CA GLY A 98 7.07 -13.14 3.75
C GLY A 98 7.57 -13.70 5.08
N THR A 99 6.70 -14.42 5.77
CA THR A 99 7.07 -15.18 6.97
C THR A 99 6.73 -16.64 6.77
N GLU A 100 7.72 -17.50 6.95
CA GLU A 100 7.58 -18.95 6.89
C GLU A 100 7.77 -19.53 8.29
N THR A 101 6.87 -20.43 8.69
CA THR A 101 7.07 -21.30 9.85
C THR A 101 8.18 -22.29 9.56
N GLY A 102 9.21 -22.32 10.39
CA GLY A 102 10.17 -23.43 10.38
C GLY A 102 9.63 -24.63 11.16
N GLU A 103 10.31 -25.76 10.98
CA GLU A 103 9.91 -27.07 11.53
C GLU A 103 9.94 -27.13 13.07
N THR A 104 10.56 -26.15 13.73
CA THR A 104 10.67 -26.08 15.20
C THR A 104 10.04 -24.79 15.72
N ALA A 105 9.30 -24.87 16.82
CA ALA A 105 8.73 -23.70 17.49
C ALA A 105 9.84 -22.66 17.79
N GLY A 106 9.66 -21.44 17.29
CA GLY A 106 10.63 -20.35 17.43
C GLY A 106 11.70 -20.24 16.33
N LYS A 107 11.74 -21.16 15.36
CA LYS A 107 12.55 -21.02 14.14
C LYS A 107 11.63 -20.66 12.98
N GLY A 108 11.68 -19.41 12.52
CA GLY A 108 10.98 -18.97 11.30
C GLY A 108 11.95 -18.27 10.37
N LYS A 109 11.67 -18.30 9.07
CA LYS A 109 12.43 -17.55 8.06
C LYS A 109 11.60 -16.37 7.61
N ALA A 110 12.21 -15.19 7.63
CA ALA A 110 11.62 -13.97 7.10
C ALA A 110 12.33 -13.62 5.78
N THR A 111 11.57 -13.56 4.69
CA THR A 111 12.07 -13.05 3.40
C THR A 111 11.57 -11.62 3.26
N LYS A 112 12.47 -10.67 3.02
CA LYS A 112 12.13 -9.24 2.96
C LYS A 112 12.77 -8.59 1.76
N ARG A 113 11.98 -7.80 1.03
CA ARG A 113 12.45 -6.80 0.07
C ARG A 113 11.90 -5.45 0.46
N THR A 114 12.78 -4.47 0.64
CA THR A 114 12.36 -3.09 0.92
C THR A 114 11.87 -2.44 -0.37
N SER A 115 10.68 -1.83 -0.31
CA SER A 115 10.08 -1.03 -1.38
C SER A 115 11.07 0.04 -1.90
N VAL A 116 11.32 0.03 -3.21
CA VAL A 116 12.11 1.07 -3.90
C VAL A 116 11.22 2.29 -4.16
N VAL A 117 9.97 2.05 -4.57
CA VAL A 117 8.94 3.08 -4.69
C VAL A 117 8.37 3.36 -3.31
N ARG A 118 8.67 4.54 -2.75
CA ARG A 118 8.11 4.97 -1.46
C ARG A 118 6.95 5.92 -1.69
N VAL A 119 5.83 5.64 -1.03
CA VAL A 119 4.62 6.46 -1.09
C VAL A 119 4.30 7.03 0.28
N CYS A 120 3.89 8.29 0.26
CA CYS A 120 3.31 8.95 1.42
C CYS A 120 1.78 8.86 1.33
N SER A 121 1.14 9.24 2.42
CA SER A 121 -0.31 9.35 2.45
C SER A 121 -0.74 10.64 1.78
N LEU A 122 -1.94 10.67 1.21
CA LEU A 122 -2.54 11.92 0.72
C LEU A 122 -3.34 12.54 1.86
N ILE A 123 -3.13 13.84 2.08
CA ILE A 123 -3.81 14.63 3.09
C ILE A 123 -4.45 15.80 2.35
N SER A 124 -5.69 16.11 2.69
CA SER A 124 -6.36 17.31 2.17
C SER A 124 -5.57 18.58 2.51
N LEU A 125 -5.64 19.57 1.61
CA LEU A 125 -5.08 20.89 1.88
C LEU A 125 -5.94 21.68 2.88
N ASP A 126 -7.25 21.42 2.87
CA ASP A 126 -8.25 22.08 3.72
C ASP A 126 -8.83 21.10 4.76
N PRO A 127 -9.22 21.59 5.95
CA PRO A 127 -9.96 20.80 6.94
C PRO A 127 -11.26 20.21 6.40
N TYR A 128 -11.75 19.14 7.04
CA TYR A 128 -13.00 18.44 6.75
C TYR A 128 -14.24 19.22 7.20
#